data_AF-A0A4Q3F6Q3-F1
#
_entry.id   AF-A0A4Q3F6Q3-F1
#
_cell.length_a   1.000
_cell.length_b   1.000
_cell.length_c   1.000
_cell.angle_alpha   90.00
_cell.angle_beta   90.00
_cell.angle_gamma   90.00
#
_symmetry.space_group_name_H-M   'P 1'
#
loop_
_entity.id
_entity.type
_entity.pdbx_description
1 polymer ?
#
loop_
_entity_poly.entity_id
_entity_poly.type
_entity_poly.pdbx_seq_one_letter_code
_entity_poly.pdbx_strand_id
1 'polypeptide(L)'
;RAKGTGKWTSQVAMDLELPVPTIDTAVSMRDLSKYKALRVKLSELYDEQLPLMAESSEELLDQLEQAFYFNTIITYTQGMHLLYKASKDYQYNLNLAAIASIWRGGCIIRSEFLNVIAKAYDQNPGMELLLLDETVQGLVKETESAIRTIVAAAIKSGVSIPAYGSCLNYFETFRTKNLPSNLIQAQRDYFGAHTYELRQNKAI
;
A
#
# COMPACT_ATOMS: atom_id res chain seq x y z
N ARG A 1 11.43 -14.60 15.39
CA ARG A 1 12.48 -13.74 14.75
C ARG A 1 12.10 -13.46 13.30
N ALA A 2 12.21 -12.22 12.82
CA ALA A 2 12.15 -11.92 11.40
C ALA A 2 13.45 -12.38 10.73
N LYS A 3 13.38 -12.99 9.55
CA LYS A 3 14.56 -13.44 8.80
C LYS A 3 15.20 -12.32 7.95
N GLY A 4 14.70 -11.08 8.03
CA GLY A 4 15.33 -9.88 7.44
C GLY A 4 14.77 -9.44 6.08
N THR A 5 14.25 -10.36 5.26
CA THR A 5 13.84 -10.05 3.88
C THR A 5 12.82 -8.92 3.74
N GLY A 6 11.82 -8.85 4.62
CA GLY A 6 10.86 -7.73 4.61
C GLY A 6 11.52 -6.37 4.86
N LYS A 7 12.49 -6.30 5.80
CA LYS A 7 13.28 -5.08 6.04
C LYS A 7 14.09 -4.71 4.79
N TRP A 8 14.70 -5.68 4.13
CA TRP A 8 15.49 -5.42 2.92
C TRP A 8 14.64 -4.84 1.79
N THR A 9 13.41 -5.32 1.60
CA THR A 9 12.48 -4.73 0.62
C THR A 9 12.22 -3.26 0.93
N SER A 10 11.92 -2.91 2.18
CA SER A 10 11.74 -1.51 2.60
C SER A 10 12.98 -0.66 2.41
N GLN A 11 14.17 -1.18 2.72
CA GLN A 11 15.43 -0.45 2.54
C GLN A 11 15.69 -0.16 1.06
N VAL A 12 15.58 -1.18 0.20
CA VAL A 12 15.78 -1.02 -1.25
C VAL A 12 14.75 -0.06 -1.85
N ALA A 13 13.51 -0.06 -1.37
CA ALA A 13 12.50 0.89 -1.82
C ALA A 13 12.86 2.34 -1.48
N MET A 14 13.41 2.59 -0.28
CA MET A 14 13.92 3.90 0.10
C MET A 14 15.15 4.30 -0.74
N ASP A 15 16.08 3.37 -0.99
CA ASP A 15 17.27 3.62 -1.82
C ASP A 15 16.91 3.96 -3.28
N LEU A 16 15.81 3.38 -3.80
CA LEU A 16 15.26 3.65 -5.14
C LEU A 16 14.30 4.85 -5.19
N GLU A 17 14.09 5.53 -4.06
CA GLU A 17 13.13 6.64 -3.90
C GLU A 17 11.70 6.26 -4.34
N LEU A 18 11.31 4.99 -4.12
CA LEU A 18 10.01 4.46 -4.51
C LEU A 18 9.17 4.07 -3.29
N PRO A 19 8.00 4.67 -3.06
CA PRO A 19 7.22 4.42 -1.86
C PRO A 19 6.52 3.05 -1.90
N VAL A 20 6.77 2.21 -0.88
CA VAL A 20 6.05 0.94 -0.62
C VAL A 20 5.43 0.90 0.79
N PRO A 21 4.61 1.92 1.14
CA PRO A 21 4.24 2.19 2.53
C PRO A 21 3.49 1.03 3.20
N THR A 22 2.79 0.17 2.44
CA THR A 22 2.09 -0.98 3.03
C THR A 22 3.07 -2.07 3.47
N ILE A 23 4.13 -2.31 2.70
CA ILE A 23 5.20 -3.24 3.06
C ILE A 23 5.97 -2.70 4.27
N ASP A 24 6.30 -1.40 4.27
CA ASP A 24 6.97 -0.72 5.38
C ASP A 24 6.15 -0.78 6.67
N THR A 25 4.85 -0.57 6.54
CA THR A 25 3.89 -0.68 7.64
C THR A 25 3.87 -2.11 8.19
N ALA A 26 3.85 -3.14 7.34
CA ALA A 26 3.87 -4.52 7.79
C ALA A 26 5.16 -4.86 8.57
N VAL A 27 6.32 -4.38 8.11
CA VAL A 27 7.60 -4.52 8.84
C VAL A 27 7.54 -3.79 10.18
N SER A 28 7.09 -2.54 10.18
CA SER A 28 7.02 -1.69 11.38
C SER A 28 6.07 -2.26 12.43
N MET A 29 4.89 -2.77 12.03
CA MET A 29 3.92 -3.36 12.95
C MET A 29 4.42 -4.67 13.57
N ARG A 30 5.20 -5.45 12.82
CA ARG A 30 5.89 -6.60 13.39
C ARG A 30 6.87 -6.18 14.48
N ASP A 31 7.60 -5.09 14.28
CA ASP A 31 8.52 -4.58 15.29
C ASP A 31 7.76 -4.00 16.49
N LEU A 32 6.69 -3.25 16.26
CA LEU A 32 5.81 -2.72 17.30
C LEU A 32 5.24 -3.84 18.19
N SER A 33 4.89 -4.98 17.60
CA SER A 33 4.35 -6.12 18.34
C SER A 33 5.29 -6.66 19.42
N LYS A 34 6.61 -6.49 19.26
CA LYS A 34 7.64 -6.97 20.19
C LYS A 34 7.64 -6.21 21.51
N TYR A 35 7.13 -4.98 21.54
CA TYR A 35 7.03 -4.16 22.76
C TYR A 35 5.85 -4.60 23.66
N LYS A 36 5.67 -5.91 23.86
CA LYS A 36 4.52 -6.47 24.60
C LYS A 36 4.42 -5.92 26.02
N ALA A 37 5.53 -5.80 26.74
CA ALA A 37 5.54 -5.26 28.11
C ALA A 37 5.01 -3.81 28.15
N LEU A 38 5.46 -2.95 27.23
CA LEU A 38 4.95 -1.58 27.12
C LEU A 38 3.47 -1.57 26.73
N ARG A 39 3.05 -2.42 25.79
CA ARG A 39 1.65 -2.49 25.35
C ARG A 39 0.70 -2.93 26.47
N VAL A 40 1.11 -3.89 27.31
CA VAL A 40 0.32 -4.31 28.48
C VAL A 40 0.20 -3.18 29.49
N LYS A 41 1.32 -2.51 29.80
CA LYS A 41 1.29 -1.35 30.70
C LYS A 41 0.39 -0.23 30.16
N LEU A 42 0.47 0.06 28.86
CA LEU A 42 -0.35 1.09 28.23
C LEU A 42 -1.84 0.72 28.21
N SER A 43 -2.21 -0.55 28.06
CA SER A 43 -3.63 -0.95 28.10
C SER A 43 -4.27 -0.75 29.47
N GLU A 44 -3.49 -0.72 30.55
CA GLU A 44 -3.98 -0.40 31.90
C GLU A 44 -4.11 1.11 32.13
N LEU A 45 -3.27 1.91 31.46
CA LEU A 45 -3.29 3.38 31.57
C LEU A 45 -4.33 4.05 30.67
N TYR A 46 -4.68 3.40 29.55
CA TYR A 46 -5.62 3.87 28.55
C TYR A 46 -6.71 2.81 28.32
N ASP A 47 -7.48 2.50 29.37
CA ASP A 47 -8.46 1.39 29.36
C ASP A 47 -9.82 1.74 28.71
N GLU A 48 -9.99 2.99 28.26
CA GLU A 48 -11.25 3.50 27.74
C GLU A 48 -11.73 2.63 26.58
N GLN A 49 -12.81 1.88 26.83
CA GLN A 49 -13.42 1.02 25.84
C GLN A 49 -14.21 1.87 24.87
N LEU A 50 -13.69 1.99 23.65
CA LEU A 50 -14.47 2.56 22.56
C LEU A 50 -15.62 1.59 22.20
N PRO A 51 -16.82 2.12 21.93
CA PRO A 51 -17.95 1.29 21.53
C PRO A 51 -17.62 0.58 20.23
N LEU A 52 -17.96 -0.72 20.16
CA LEU A 52 -17.94 -1.43 18.89
C LEU A 52 -18.97 -0.79 17.96
N MET A 53 -18.52 -0.36 16.78
CA MET A 53 -19.35 0.40 15.84
C MET A 53 -20.51 -0.39 15.24
N ALA A 54 -20.46 -1.73 15.24
CA ALA A 54 -21.49 -2.57 14.65
C ALA A 54 -21.52 -3.95 15.30
N GLU A 55 -22.71 -4.54 15.39
CA GLU A 55 -22.87 -5.97 15.59
C GLU A 55 -22.35 -6.71 14.35
N SER A 56 -21.80 -7.91 14.57
CA SER A 56 -21.33 -8.75 13.47
C SER A 56 -22.52 -9.11 12.54
N SER A 57 -22.44 -8.69 11.28
CA SER A 57 -23.42 -9.00 10.24
C SER A 57 -22.75 -9.64 9.03
N GLU A 58 -23.50 -10.38 8.22
CA GLU A 58 -23.02 -10.91 6.93
C GLU A 58 -22.55 -9.77 6.01
N GLU A 59 -23.28 -8.64 5.99
CA GLU A 59 -22.89 -7.45 5.23
C GLU A 59 -21.51 -6.92 5.65
N LEU A 60 -21.21 -6.86 6.96
CA LEU A 60 -19.90 -6.40 7.43
C LEU A 60 -18.78 -7.37 7.02
N LEU A 61 -19.05 -8.67 7.01
CA LEU A 61 -18.10 -9.69 6.55
C LEU A 61 -17.81 -9.55 5.05
N ASP A 62 -18.84 -9.33 4.23
CA ASP A 62 -18.68 -9.07 2.80
C ASP A 62 -17.83 -7.81 2.56
N GLN A 63 -18.11 -6.72 3.29
CA GLN A 63 -17.31 -5.50 3.22
C GLN A 63 -15.84 -5.76 3.64
N LEU A 64 -15.61 -6.59 4.65
CA LEU A 64 -14.27 -6.94 5.10
C LEU A 64 -13.51 -7.77 4.06
N GLU A 65 -14.18 -8.71 3.39
CA GLU A 65 -13.62 -9.50 2.29
C GLU A 65 -13.21 -8.59 1.11
N GLN A 66 -14.11 -7.71 0.67
CA GLN A 66 -13.83 -6.76 -0.41
C GLN A 66 -12.69 -5.80 -0.03
N ALA A 67 -12.67 -5.31 1.21
CA ALA A 67 -11.57 -4.47 1.71
C ALA A 67 -10.23 -5.23 1.74
N PHE A 68 -10.23 -6.50 2.12
CA PHE A 68 -9.03 -7.34 2.08
C PHE A 68 -8.53 -7.54 0.64
N TYR A 69 -9.45 -7.74 -0.31
CA TYR A 69 -9.08 -7.87 -1.72
C TYR A 69 -8.51 -6.58 -2.29
N PHE A 70 -9.10 -5.42 -2.00
CA PHE A 70 -8.53 -4.10 -2.31
C PHE A 70 -7.09 -3.98 -1.81
N ASN A 71 -6.86 -4.31 -0.54
CA ASN A 71 -5.51 -4.23 0.05
C ASN A 71 -4.52 -5.16 -0.63
N THR A 72 -4.97 -6.34 -1.06
CA THR A 72 -4.15 -7.29 -1.80
C THR A 72 -3.70 -6.68 -3.12
N ILE A 73 -4.63 -6.11 -3.89
CA ILE A 73 -4.34 -5.43 -5.16
C ILE A 73 -3.33 -4.29 -4.97
N ILE A 74 -3.56 -3.41 -3.98
CA ILE A 74 -2.68 -2.26 -3.73
C ILE A 74 -1.30 -2.70 -3.23
N THR A 75 -1.21 -3.73 -2.40
CA THR A 75 0.08 -4.25 -1.91
C THR A 75 0.91 -4.85 -3.06
N TYR A 76 0.28 -5.62 -3.95
CA TYR A 76 0.94 -6.13 -5.14
C TYR A 76 1.34 -5.00 -6.10
N THR A 77 0.49 -3.99 -6.26
CA THR A 77 0.81 -2.80 -7.07
C THR A 77 2.12 -2.15 -6.60
N GLN A 78 2.30 -1.96 -5.29
CA GLN A 78 3.53 -1.40 -4.71
C GLN A 78 4.75 -2.29 -5.01
N GLY A 79 4.63 -3.60 -4.78
CA GLY A 79 5.73 -4.55 -5.02
C GLY A 79 6.12 -4.66 -6.49
N MET A 80 5.14 -4.69 -7.40
CA MET A 80 5.41 -4.75 -8.85
C MET A 80 6.01 -3.44 -9.37
N HIS A 81 5.57 -2.29 -8.85
CA HIS A 81 6.17 -0.99 -9.18
C HIS A 81 7.64 -0.90 -8.71
N LEU A 82 7.95 -1.43 -7.52
CA LEU A 82 9.32 -1.54 -7.04
C LEU A 82 10.19 -2.39 -7.98
N LEU A 83 9.69 -3.53 -8.47
CA LEU A 83 10.40 -4.35 -9.45
C LEU A 83 10.59 -3.63 -10.78
N TYR A 84 9.58 -2.91 -11.27
CA TYR A 84 9.68 -2.09 -12.47
C TYR A 84 10.81 -1.05 -12.35
N LYS A 85 10.80 -0.25 -11.28
CA LYS A 85 11.82 0.78 -11.02
C LYS A 85 13.20 0.18 -10.85
N ALA A 86 13.34 -0.88 -10.06
CA ALA A 86 14.61 -1.59 -9.90
C ALA A 86 15.13 -2.13 -11.24
N SER A 87 14.26 -2.65 -12.10
CA SER A 87 14.66 -3.11 -13.44
C SER A 87 15.17 -1.99 -14.33
N LYS A 88 14.59 -0.78 -14.22
CA LYS A 88 15.02 0.39 -14.98
C LYS A 88 16.36 0.91 -14.49
N ASP A 89 16.49 1.11 -13.18
CA ASP A 89 17.69 1.72 -12.57
C ASP A 89 18.90 0.78 -12.63
N TYR A 90 18.68 -0.52 -12.40
CA TYR A 90 19.75 -1.53 -12.42
C TYR A 90 19.91 -2.24 -13.77
N GLN A 91 19.11 -1.87 -14.78
CA GLN A 91 19.17 -2.42 -16.14
C GLN A 91 19.03 -3.95 -16.20
N TYR A 92 18.25 -4.53 -15.28
CA TYR A 92 18.07 -5.99 -15.19
C TYR A 92 17.19 -6.59 -16.28
N ASN A 93 16.42 -5.78 -17.01
CA ASN A 93 15.46 -6.25 -18.02
C ASN A 93 14.51 -7.33 -17.47
N LEU A 94 13.96 -7.09 -16.28
CA LEU A 94 13.05 -8.03 -15.63
C LEU A 94 11.79 -8.23 -16.48
N ASN A 95 11.41 -9.50 -16.65
CA ASN A 95 10.13 -9.87 -17.23
C ASN A 95 9.09 -10.01 -16.10
N LEU A 96 8.29 -8.96 -15.88
CA LEU A 96 7.31 -8.90 -14.80
C LEU A 96 6.20 -9.96 -14.94
N ALA A 97 5.79 -10.29 -16.18
CA ALA A 97 4.81 -11.35 -16.44
C ALA A 97 5.34 -12.74 -16.04
N ALA A 98 6.62 -13.02 -16.36
CA ALA A 98 7.28 -14.25 -15.96
C ALA A 98 7.45 -14.34 -14.44
N ILE A 99 7.83 -13.24 -13.77
CA ILE A 99 7.93 -13.17 -12.30
C ILE A 99 6.58 -13.49 -11.65
N ALA A 100 5.51 -12.82 -12.08
CA ALA A 100 4.17 -13.10 -11.58
C ALA A 100 3.75 -14.55 -11.85
N SER A 101 4.09 -15.09 -13.02
CA SER A 101 3.77 -16.46 -13.43
C SER A 101 4.42 -17.52 -12.54
N ILE A 102 5.70 -17.35 -12.15
CA ILE A 102 6.38 -18.30 -11.27
C ILE A 102 5.89 -18.22 -9.82
N TRP A 103 5.32 -17.09 -9.40
CA TRP A 103 4.73 -16.96 -8.06
C TRP A 103 3.39 -17.68 -7.92
N ARG A 104 2.75 -18.10 -9.02
CA ARG A 104 1.45 -18.81 -9.00
C ARG A 104 1.50 -20.17 -8.32
N GLY A 105 2.67 -20.79 -8.21
CA GLY A 105 2.84 -22.13 -7.65
C GLY A 105 4.06 -22.23 -6.74
N GLY A 106 4.01 -23.13 -5.76
CA GLY A 106 5.13 -23.46 -4.86
C GLY A 106 5.48 -22.40 -3.81
N CYS A 107 5.33 -21.10 -4.11
CA CYS A 107 5.64 -20.03 -3.17
C CYS A 107 4.51 -19.76 -2.15
N ILE A 108 4.83 -19.01 -1.09
CA ILE A 108 3.91 -18.68 0.00
C ILE A 108 2.76 -17.76 -0.46
N ILE A 109 3.04 -16.84 -1.39
CA ILE A 109 2.09 -15.80 -1.83
C ILE A 109 1.19 -16.25 -3.00
N ARG A 110 1.24 -17.54 -3.36
CA ARG A 110 0.46 -18.10 -4.48
C ARG A 110 -1.03 -17.80 -4.32
N SER A 111 -1.68 -17.41 -5.41
CA SER A 111 -3.10 -17.06 -5.45
C SER A 111 -3.59 -17.01 -6.89
N GLU A 112 -4.91 -17.08 -7.10
CA GLU A 112 -5.53 -16.84 -8.41
C GLU A 112 -5.29 -15.42 -8.91
N PHE A 113 -5.14 -14.44 -8.00
CA PHE A 113 -4.87 -13.05 -8.40
C PHE A 113 -3.54 -12.88 -9.15
N LEU A 114 -2.56 -13.76 -8.93
CA LEU A 114 -1.31 -13.75 -9.70
C LEU A 114 -1.52 -14.10 -11.18
N ASN A 115 -2.60 -14.80 -11.55
CA ASN A 115 -2.99 -14.98 -12.95
C ASN A 115 -3.37 -13.64 -13.60
N VAL A 116 -4.08 -12.77 -12.86
CA VAL A 116 -4.46 -11.42 -13.32
C VAL A 116 -3.21 -10.58 -13.51
N ILE A 117 -2.30 -10.57 -12.53
CA ILE A 117 -1.03 -9.81 -12.63
C ILE A 117 -0.20 -10.29 -13.82
N ALA A 118 0.00 -11.60 -13.97
CA ALA A 118 0.77 -12.15 -15.07
C ALA A 118 0.19 -11.76 -16.43
N LYS A 119 -1.14 -11.86 -16.59
CA LYS A 119 -1.83 -11.48 -17.83
C LYS A 119 -1.70 -9.99 -18.14
N ALA A 120 -1.84 -9.12 -17.14
CA ALA A 120 -1.73 -7.67 -17.31
C ALA A 120 -0.33 -7.28 -17.85
N TYR A 121 0.73 -7.85 -17.27
CA TYR A 121 2.10 -7.60 -17.73
C TYR A 121 2.47 -8.33 -19.03
N ASP A 122 1.79 -9.42 -19.37
CA ASP A 122 1.95 -10.09 -20.67
C ASP A 122 1.36 -9.24 -21.80
N GLN A 123 0.20 -8.65 -21.56
CA GLN A 123 -0.48 -7.74 -22.50
C GLN A 123 0.23 -6.39 -22.65
N ASN A 124 0.79 -5.86 -21.55
CA ASN A 124 1.56 -4.63 -21.55
C ASN A 124 2.87 -4.78 -20.77
N PRO A 125 3.94 -5.33 -21.39
CA PRO A 125 5.22 -5.53 -20.72
C PRO A 125 5.91 -4.25 -20.24
N GLY A 126 5.54 -3.10 -20.81
CA GLY A 126 6.08 -1.78 -20.44
C GLY A 126 5.30 -1.07 -19.34
N MET A 127 4.23 -1.67 -18.82
CA MET A 127 3.37 -1.05 -17.81
C MET A 127 4.15 -0.73 -16.53
N GLU A 128 4.16 0.54 -16.14
CA GLU A 128 4.86 0.99 -14.93
C GLU A 128 4.14 0.58 -13.65
N LEU A 129 2.82 0.72 -13.64
CA LEU A 129 1.99 0.56 -12.46
C LEU A 129 0.79 -0.35 -12.78
N LEU A 130 0.59 -1.38 -11.97
CA LEU A 130 -0.47 -2.38 -12.14
C LEU A 130 -1.89 -1.77 -12.21
N LEU A 131 -2.11 -0.64 -11.53
CA LEU A 131 -3.38 0.10 -11.55
C LEU A 131 -3.75 0.69 -12.91
N LEU A 132 -2.84 0.66 -13.89
CA LEU A 132 -3.12 1.09 -15.26
C LEU A 132 -3.83 0.00 -16.09
N ASP A 133 -3.81 -1.25 -15.64
CA ASP A 133 -4.52 -2.35 -16.31
C ASP A 133 -6.05 -2.24 -16.14
N GLU A 134 -6.81 -2.42 -17.23
CA GLU A 134 -8.27 -2.26 -17.23
C GLU A 134 -8.98 -3.29 -16.34
N THR A 135 -8.50 -4.53 -16.28
CA THR A 135 -9.08 -5.58 -15.43
C THR A 135 -8.87 -5.22 -13.96
N VAL A 136 -7.65 -4.82 -13.60
CA VAL A 136 -7.31 -4.39 -12.24
C VAL A 136 -8.12 -3.16 -11.83
N GLN A 137 -8.30 -2.18 -12.73
CA GLN A 137 -9.17 -1.03 -12.46
C GLN A 137 -10.61 -1.45 -12.13
N GLY A 138 -11.16 -2.44 -12.83
CA GLY A 138 -12.48 -3.01 -12.51
C GLY A 138 -12.55 -3.55 -11.09
N LEU A 139 -11.61 -4.41 -10.72
CA LEU A 139 -11.53 -5.01 -9.38
C LEU A 139 -11.36 -3.96 -8.27
N VAL A 140 -10.59 -2.90 -8.53
CA VAL A 140 -10.41 -1.80 -7.56
C VAL A 140 -11.71 -1.00 -7.39
N LYS A 141 -12.43 -0.68 -8.49
CA LYS A 141 -13.72 0.03 -8.42
C LYS A 141 -14.79 -0.76 -7.66
N GLU A 142 -14.79 -2.08 -7.81
CA GLU A 142 -15.70 -2.98 -7.08
C GLU A 142 -15.43 -2.98 -5.56
N THR A 143 -14.17 -2.79 -5.16
CA THR A 143 -13.74 -2.96 -3.77
C THR A 143 -13.49 -1.65 -3.02
N GLU A 144 -13.34 -0.51 -3.70
CA GLU A 144 -12.89 0.75 -3.08
C GLU A 144 -13.89 1.34 -2.06
N SER A 145 -15.18 1.06 -2.22
CA SER A 145 -16.19 1.51 -1.25
C SER A 145 -16.00 0.77 0.09
N ALA A 146 -15.76 -0.54 0.01
CA ALA A 146 -15.66 -1.40 1.19
C ALA A 146 -14.44 -1.09 2.05
N ILE A 147 -13.28 -0.82 1.44
CA ILE A 147 -12.09 -0.42 2.20
C ILE A 147 -12.33 0.87 2.98
N ARG A 148 -13.08 1.85 2.46
CA ARG A 148 -13.41 3.09 3.18
C ARG A 148 -14.30 2.80 4.37
N THR A 149 -15.33 1.99 4.19
CA THR A 149 -16.25 1.55 5.25
C THR A 149 -15.49 0.88 6.38
N ILE A 150 -14.64 -0.10 6.05
CA ILE A 150 -13.86 -0.85 7.05
C ILE A 150 -12.83 0.02 7.75
N VAL A 151 -12.10 0.88 7.02
CA VAL A 151 -11.13 1.82 7.62
C VAL A 151 -11.83 2.78 8.59
N ALA A 152 -12.96 3.36 8.20
CA ALA A 152 -13.71 4.27 9.05
C ALA A 152 -14.26 3.56 10.31
N ALA A 153 -14.85 2.38 10.15
CA ALA A 153 -15.41 1.61 11.27
C ALA A 153 -14.32 1.19 12.27
N ALA A 154 -13.16 0.72 11.78
CA ALA A 154 -12.06 0.30 12.64
C ALA A 154 -11.48 1.48 13.42
N ILE A 155 -11.24 2.63 12.77
CA ILE A 155 -10.73 3.83 13.44
C ILE A 155 -11.69 4.27 14.55
N LYS A 156 -13.00 4.35 14.25
CA LYS A 156 -14.01 4.75 15.24
C LYS A 156 -14.14 3.75 16.39
N SER A 157 -13.84 2.47 16.16
CA SER A 157 -13.86 1.42 17.19
C SER A 157 -12.52 1.22 17.90
N GLY A 158 -11.49 2.03 17.61
CA GLY A 158 -10.15 1.86 18.19
C GLY A 158 -9.37 0.63 17.70
N VAL A 159 -9.82 -0.02 16.62
CA VAL A 159 -9.16 -1.20 16.05
C VAL A 159 -8.05 -0.75 15.09
N SER A 160 -6.81 -1.13 15.41
CA SER A 160 -5.65 -0.77 14.59
C SER A 160 -5.57 -1.63 13.32
N ILE A 161 -5.78 -1.01 12.16
CA ILE A 161 -5.62 -1.62 10.82
C ILE A 161 -4.68 -0.81 9.92
N PRO A 162 -3.42 -0.63 10.30
CA PRO A 162 -2.52 0.33 9.67
C PRO A 162 -2.20 -0.02 8.20
N ALA A 163 -2.12 -1.30 7.84
CA ALA A 163 -1.91 -1.71 6.45
C ALA A 163 -3.10 -1.32 5.54
N TYR A 164 -4.33 -1.39 6.05
CA TYR A 164 -5.54 -1.00 5.33
C TYR A 164 -5.55 0.52 5.09
N GLY A 165 -5.25 1.29 6.15
CA GLY A 165 -5.09 2.74 6.04
C GLY A 165 -3.98 3.13 5.07
N SER A 166 -2.85 2.41 5.08
CA SER A 166 -1.73 2.63 4.14
C SER A 166 -2.17 2.40 2.69
N CYS A 167 -2.84 1.28 2.39
CA CYS A 167 -3.33 0.99 1.04
C CYS A 167 -4.32 2.04 0.54
N LEU A 168 -5.29 2.44 1.38
CA LEU A 168 -6.27 3.46 1.02
C LEU A 168 -5.58 4.80 0.72
N ASN A 169 -4.68 5.25 1.59
CA ASN A 169 -3.95 6.51 1.37
C ASN A 169 -3.02 6.46 0.16
N TYR A 170 -2.37 5.32 -0.11
CA TYR A 170 -1.56 5.12 -1.30
C TYR A 170 -2.41 5.29 -2.57
N PHE A 171 -3.55 4.62 -2.63
CA PHE A 171 -4.48 4.73 -3.75
C PHE A 171 -5.03 6.16 -3.93
N GLU A 172 -5.46 6.82 -2.85
CA GLU A 172 -5.89 8.21 -2.87
C GLU A 172 -4.82 9.15 -3.41
N THR A 173 -3.57 8.94 -2.98
CA THR A 173 -2.43 9.75 -3.41
C THR A 173 -2.20 9.59 -4.92
N PHE A 174 -2.17 8.36 -5.43
CA PHE A 174 -1.94 8.09 -6.85
C PHE A 174 -3.03 8.63 -7.77
N ARG A 175 -4.30 8.62 -7.33
CA ARG A 175 -5.42 9.13 -8.13
C ARG A 175 -5.67 10.63 -7.97
N THR A 176 -4.90 11.32 -7.12
CA THR A 176 -5.07 12.76 -6.87
C THR A 176 -4.13 13.58 -7.74
N LYS A 177 -4.71 14.33 -8.69
CA LYS A 177 -3.95 15.21 -9.59
C LYS A 177 -3.12 16.26 -8.87
N ASN A 178 -3.65 16.85 -7.79
CA ASN A 178 -3.02 17.94 -7.05
C ASN A 178 -2.89 17.57 -5.57
N LEU A 179 -1.68 17.17 -5.16
CA LEU A 179 -1.38 16.86 -3.77
C LEU A 179 -1.06 18.13 -2.97
N PRO A 180 -1.23 18.10 -1.63
CA PRO A 180 -0.89 19.22 -0.74
C PRO A 180 0.62 19.43 -0.57
N SER A 181 1.46 18.83 -1.43
CA SER A 181 2.92 19.01 -1.40
C SER A 181 3.36 20.45 -1.70
N ASN A 182 2.48 21.27 -2.28
CA ASN A 182 2.68 22.71 -2.41
C ASN A 182 2.91 23.40 -1.06
N LEU A 183 2.20 22.99 0.00
CA LEU A 183 2.41 23.55 1.34
C LEU A 183 3.75 23.10 1.92
N ILE A 184 4.14 21.83 1.71
CA ILE A 184 5.45 21.31 2.14
C ILE A 184 6.57 22.11 1.47
N GLN A 185 6.47 22.38 0.17
CA GLN A 185 7.46 23.19 -0.56
C GLN A 185 7.55 24.62 -0.01
N ALA A 186 6.41 25.26 0.27
CA ALA A 186 6.39 26.60 0.88
C ALA A 186 7.04 26.61 2.26
N GLN A 187 6.77 25.59 3.10
CA GLN A 187 7.39 25.45 4.41
C GLN A 187 8.91 25.29 4.31
N ARG A 188 9.38 24.39 3.42
CA ARG A 188 10.81 24.15 3.18
C ARG A 188 11.54 25.41 2.74
N ASP A 189 10.93 26.20 1.86
CA ASP A 189 11.51 27.46 1.45
C ASP A 189 11.53 28.48 2.59
N TYR A 190 10.45 28.58 3.36
CA TYR A 190 10.34 29.52 4.49
C TYR A 190 11.45 29.35 5.53
N PHE A 191 11.75 28.12 5.97
CA PHE A 191 12.77 27.89 7.00
C PHE A 191 14.18 27.62 6.44
N GLY A 192 14.32 27.34 5.14
CA GLY A 192 15.54 26.75 4.59
C GLY A 192 15.97 27.24 3.20
N ALA A 193 15.28 28.23 2.61
CA ALA A 193 15.61 28.79 1.29
C ALA A 193 15.78 27.72 0.19
N HIS A 194 14.99 26.64 0.26
CA HIS A 194 15.05 25.51 -0.67
C HIS A 194 14.47 25.80 -2.06
N THR A 195 13.83 26.95 -2.26
CA THR A 195 13.09 27.34 -3.48
C THR A 195 11.92 26.40 -3.81
N TYR A 196 11.05 26.82 -4.73
CA TYR A 196 9.94 26.01 -5.25
C TYR A 196 9.51 26.46 -6.65
N GLU A 197 8.82 25.57 -7.36
CA GLU A 197 8.27 25.86 -8.69
C GLU A 197 6.82 26.36 -8.63
N LEU A 198 6.45 27.25 -9.54
CA LEU A 198 5.06 27.66 -9.77
C LEU A 198 4.41 26.77 -10.84
N ARG A 199 3.13 26.45 -10.66
CA ARG A 199 2.36 25.61 -11.63
C ARG A 199 2.35 26.17 -13.04
N GLN A 200 2.38 27.50 -13.19
CA GLN A 200 2.34 28.19 -14.49
C GLN A 200 3.61 28.00 -15.34
N ASN A 201 4.72 27.52 -14.74
CA ASN A 201 5.98 27.29 -15.44
C ASN A 201 6.14 25.87 -15.99
N LYS A 202 5.14 24.99 -15.79
CA LYS A 202 5.11 23.67 -16.43
C LYS A 202 4.33 23.77 -17.73
N ALA A 203 5.04 23.82 -18.85
CA ALA A 203 4.50 23.29 -20.09
C ALA A 203 4.26 21.79 -19.85
N ILE A 204 2.99 21.36 -19.96
CA ILE A 204 2.40 20.04 -19.66
C ILE A 204 1.82 19.92 -18.25
#